data_AF-V5BS39-F1
#
_entry.id   AF-V5BS39-F1
#
_cell.length_a   1.000
_cell.length_b   1.000
_cell.length_c   1.000
_cell.angle_alpha   90.00
_cell.angle_beta   90.00
_cell.angle_gamma   90.00
#
_symmetry.space_group_name_H-M   'P 1'
#
loop_
_entity.id
_entity.type
_entity.pdbx_description
1 polymer ?
#
loop_
_entity_poly.entity_id
_entity_poly.type
_entity_poly.pdbx_seq_one_letter_code
_entity_poly.pdbx_strand_id
1 'polypeptide(L)' 'METNTARLTLLIGPEKKRQFEQICAAQDLTSSQVVRRLIREYIEQHAGLISQEVLAGETDDH' A
#
# COMPACT_ATOMS: atom_id res chain seq x y z
N MET A 1 -20.31 -6.58 -4.71
CA MET A 1 -18.87 -6.83 -4.60
C MET A 1 -18.34 -5.82 -3.60
N GLU A 2 -18.07 -6.27 -2.38
CA GLU A 2 -17.68 -5.41 -1.26
C GLU A 2 -16.46 -4.55 -1.61
N THR A 3 -16.58 -3.25 -1.36
CA THR A 3 -15.53 -2.25 -1.56
C THR A 3 -14.55 -2.29 -0.38
N ASN A 4 -13.70 -3.32 -0.31
CA ASN A 4 -12.59 -3.44 0.65
C ASN A 4 -11.42 -2.48 0.32
N THR A 5 -11.72 -1.23 -0.05
CA THR A 5 -10.71 -0.21 -0.36
C THR A 5 -10.70 0.87 0.70
N ALA A 6 -9.71 0.83 1.59
CA ALA A 6 -9.43 1.93 2.51
C ALA A 6 -8.57 3.02 1.83
N ARG A 7 -8.77 4.29 2.20
CA ARG A 7 -7.98 5.43 1.69
C ARG A 7 -6.82 5.72 2.66
N LEU A 8 -5.59 5.71 2.12
CA LEU A 8 -4.38 6.14 2.83
C LEU A 8 -3.91 7.50 2.30
N THR A 9 -3.81 8.50 3.17
CA THR A 9 -3.25 9.83 2.83
C THR A 9 -1.82 9.91 3.36
N LEU A 10 -0.88 10.28 2.49
CA LEU A 10 0.54 10.41 2.82
C LEU A 10 1.09 11.73 2.29
N LEU A 11 1.95 12.36 3.08
CA LEU A 11 2.64 13.59 2.71
C LEU A 11 4.06 13.25 2.29
N ILE A 12 4.46 13.70 1.11
CA ILE A 12 5.82 13.54 0.59
C ILE A 12 6.32 14.88 0.05
N GLY A 13 7.62 15.11 0.14
CA GLY A 13 8.23 16.34 -0.37
C GLY A 13 8.00 16.50 -1.89
N PRO A 14 7.85 17.75 -2.38
CA PRO A 14 7.47 18.02 -3.77
C PRO A 14 8.50 17.53 -4.80
N GLU A 15 9.78 17.52 -4.46
CA GLU A 15 10.83 16.99 -5.33
C GLU A 15 10.77 15.46 -5.44
N LYS A 16 10.66 14.77 -4.29
CA LYS A 16 10.51 13.31 -4.23
C LYS A 16 9.23 12.85 -4.94
N LYS A 17 8.13 13.60 -4.80
CA LYS A 17 6.88 13.34 -5.53
C LYS A 17 7.10 13.33 -7.04
N ARG A 18 7.74 14.38 -7.57
CA ARG A 18 8.00 14.50 -9.01
C ARG A 18 8.89 13.37 -9.53
N GLN A 19 9.98 13.07 -8.82
CA GLN A 19 10.87 11.97 -9.20
C GLN A 19 10.14 10.62 -9.19
N PHE A 20 9.35 10.36 -8.14
CA PHE A 20 8.55 9.14 -8.04
C PHE A 20 7.54 9.01 -9.20
N GLU A 21 6.79 10.08 -9.49
CA GLU A 21 5.83 10.11 -10.59
C GLU A 21 6.50 9.90 -11.96
N GLN A 22 7.68 10.49 -12.18
CA GLN A 22 8.46 10.29 -13.41
C GLN A 22 8.94 8.84 -13.57
N ILE A 23 9.43 8.23 -12.50
CA ILE A 23 9.87 6.82 -12.51
C ILE A 23 8.69 5.88 -12.78
N CYS A 24 7.53 6.16 -12.19
CA CYS A 24 6.31 5.39 -12.43
C CYS A 24 5.84 5.52 -13.88
N ALA A 25 5.81 6.75 -14.41
CA ALA A 25 5.40 7.03 -15.79
C ALA A 25 6.33 6.38 -16.82
N ALA A 26 7.65 6.36 -16.56
CA ALA A 26 8.62 5.70 -17.43
C ALA A 26 8.46 4.17 -17.51
N GLN A 27 7.69 3.57 -16.61
CA GLN A 27 7.41 2.14 -16.54
C GLN A 27 5.95 1.80 -16.87
N ASP A 28 5.17 2.77 -17.38
CA ASP A 28 3.72 2.62 -17.63
C ASP A 28 2.93 2.22 -16.36
N LEU A 29 3.36 2.67 -15.19
CA LEU A 29 2.72 2.39 -13.90
C LEU A 29 2.15 3.66 -13.27
N THR A 30 1.06 3.49 -12.52
CA THR A 30 0.54 4.57 -11.66
C THR A 30 1.20 4.55 -10.29
N SER A 31 1.40 5.73 -9.71
CA SER A 31 1.92 5.91 -8.34
C SER A 31 1.21 5.03 -7.32
N SER A 32 -0.12 4.90 -7.43
CA SER A 32 -0.93 4.07 -6.53
C SER A 32 -0.67 2.56 -6.68
N GLN A 33 -0.34 2.08 -7.87
CA GLN A 33 0.03 0.66 -8.07
C GLN A 33 1.38 0.37 -7.42
N VAL A 34 2.36 1.26 -7.63
CA VAL A 34 3.70 1.10 -7.04
C VAL A 34 3.65 1.20 -5.52
N VAL A 35 2.93 2.18 -4.96
CA VAL A 35 2.75 2.32 -3.50
C VAL A 35 2.08 1.08 -2.90
N ARG A 36 1.06 0.53 -3.53
CA ARG A 36 0.42 -0.72 -3.04
C ARG A 36 1.38 -1.90 -3.03
N ARG A 37 2.23 -2.02 -4.06
CA ARG A 37 3.25 -3.07 -4.13
C ARG A 37 4.28 -2.89 -3.01
N LEU A 38 4.77 -1.67 -2.80
CA LEU A 38 5.70 -1.35 -1.72
C LEU A 38 5.11 -1.65 -0.35
N ILE A 39 3.84 -1.30 -0.11
CA ILE A 39 3.14 -1.62 1.14
C ILE A 39 3.05 -3.13 1.35
N ARG A 40 2.67 -3.89 0.31
CA ARG A 40 2.55 -5.35 0.37
C ARG A 40 3.90 -6.00 0.68
N GLU A 41 4.94 -5.65 -0.08
CA GLU A 41 6.29 -6.17 0.14
C GLU A 41 6.82 -5.82 1.54
N TYR A 42 6.54 -4.61 2.03
CA TYR A 42 6.90 -4.19 3.38
C TYR A 42 6.18 -5.01 4.45
N ILE A 43 4.88 -5.25 4.29
CA ILE A 43 4.11 -6.11 5.20
C ILE A 43 4.65 -7.53 5.14
N GLU A 44 4.87 -8.12 3.97
CA GLU A 44 5.39 -9.49 3.84
C GLU A 44 6.77 -9.66 4.49
N GLN A 45 7.66 -8.69 4.30
CA GLN A 45 9.00 -8.68 4.92
C GLN A 45 8.96 -8.54 6.45
N HIS A 46 7.95 -7.85 6.99
CA HIS A 46 7.83 -7.57 8.42
C HIS A 46 6.71 -8.37 9.11
N ALA A 47 5.97 -9.20 8.38
CA ALA A 47 4.81 -9.95 8.88
C ALA A 47 5.20 -10.91 10.00
N GLY A 48 6.44 -11.43 9.97
CA GLY A 48 7.01 -12.20 11.08
C GLY A 48 7.02 -11.44 12.42
N LEU A 49 7.09 -10.10 12.39
CA LEU A 49 7.03 -9.23 13.58
C LEU A 49 5.59 -8.91 14.02
N ILE A 50 4.59 -9.10 13.14
CA ILE A 50 3.16 -8.80 13.38
C ILE A 50 2.40 -10.10 13.67
N SER A 51 3.10 -11.13 14.17
CA SER A 51 2.51 -12.45 14.40
C SER A 51 1.34 -12.34 15.40
N GLN A 52 0.13 -12.50 14.87
CA GLN A 52 -1.06 -13.14 15.48
C GLN A 52 -2.23 -12.30 16.04
N GLU A 53 -2.42 -11.03 15.70
CA GLU A 53 -3.70 -10.33 16.08
C GLU A 53 -4.45 -9.65 14.93
N VAL A 54 -3.77 -9.14 13.89
CA VAL A 54 -4.43 -8.27 12.91
C VAL A 54 -5.19 -9.02 11.81
N LEU A 55 -4.94 -10.32 11.63
CA LEU A 55 -5.64 -11.16 10.64
C LEU A 55 -6.93 -11.82 11.18
N ALA A 56 -7.25 -11.65 12.47
CA ALA A 56 -8.44 -12.23 13.11
C ALA A 56 -9.69 -11.33 13.01
N GLY A 57 -9.59 -10.16 12.37
CA GLY A 57 -10.68 -9.19 12.27
C GLY A 57 -11.65 -9.40 11.10
N GLU A 58 -11.53 -10.47 10.31
CA GLU A 58 -12.41 -10.77 9.18
C GLU A 58 -13.37 -11.96 9.46
N THR A 59 -13.84 -12.08 10.70
CA THR A 59 -15.04 -12.86 10.99
C THR A 59 -16.02 -11.99 11.76
N ASP A 60 -17.27 -12.02 11.29
CA ASP A 60 -18.49 -11.45 11.88
C ASP A 60 -18.95 -10.08 11.32
N ASP A 61 -19.81 -10.12 10.29
CA ASP A 61 -21.18 -9.62 10.45
C ASP A 61 -22.11 -10.25 9.39
N HIS A 62 -23.30 -10.64 9.84
CA HIS A 62 -24.30 -11.51 9.20
C HIS A 62 -25.14 -10.82 8.11
#